data_AF-A0A3L6EPV7-F1
#
_entry.id   AF-A0A3L6EPV7-F1
#
_cell.length_a   1.000
_cell.length_b   1.000
_cell.length_c   1.000
_cell.angle_alpha   90.00
_cell.angle_beta   90.00
_cell.angle_gamma   90.00
#
_symmetry.space_group_name_H-M   'P 1'
#
loop_
_entity.id
_entity.type
_entity.pdbx_description
1 polymer ?
#
loop_
_entity_poly.entity_id
_entity_poly.type
_entity_poly.pdbx_seq_one_letter_code
_entity_poly.pdbx_strand_id
1 'polypeptide(L)'
;MNFLMEAKLPNARPLINVCDRFGFVPDLTHYLYTNNMLRYIEGYVQKVNPGNAPLVVGQLLDDECPKDFIKGLILFVRSLLPVEPLVDECEKRRGQCDDELINVTNKNSLFKLQARYVVERMDGDLWDKVLQPENEYRRQLIDQVVSTALPESKSPEQVSAAVKAFMTADLPHELIELLEKIILQNSAFSGNFNLQNLLILTAKAQLREGLVSEAIESFIRVDDAAHFLDVIRAAEEANVYNDLVNEDPDIHFKYIEAAARTGQIKEVERVTRESNFYDAEKIMNFLMEAKLPNARPLINVCDRFGFVPDLTHYLYTNNMLRYIEGYVQKEPPMFAHSILGALVSEGSQDVHVHNALSKIIIDNNNNPEHFLTTNPFYDSRVVGKYCEKRDPTLAVVAYRRGQCDDELINVTNKNSLFKLQARYVVERMDGDLWDKVLQPENEYRRQLIDQVVSTALPESKSPEQVSAAVKAFMTADLPHELIELLEKIILQNSAFSGNFNLQNLLILTAKAQLREGLVSEAIESFIRVDDAAHFLDVIRAAEEANVYNDLVKYLDQLTCYDC
;
A
#
# COMPACT_ATOMS: atom_id res chain seq x y z
N MET A 1 24.27 21.71 79.95
CA MET A 1 22.98 21.01 79.87
C MET A 1 22.75 20.12 81.08
N ASN A 2 23.52 19.04 81.27
CA ASN A 2 23.33 18.07 82.38
C ASN A 2 23.26 18.72 83.77
N PHE A 3 24.17 19.66 84.08
CA PHE A 3 24.13 20.43 85.33
C PHE A 3 22.79 21.17 85.57
N LEU A 4 22.17 21.73 84.53
CA LEU A 4 20.91 22.46 84.67
C LEU A 4 19.70 21.52 84.79
N MET A 5 19.78 20.32 84.21
CA MET A 5 18.78 19.26 84.39
C MET A 5 18.82 18.69 85.81
N GLU A 6 20.02 18.50 86.37
CA GLU A 6 20.21 18.03 87.75
C GLU A 6 19.80 19.08 88.78
N ALA A 7 20.02 20.36 88.50
CA ALA A 7 19.69 21.48 89.41
C ALA A 7 18.18 21.71 89.61
N LYS A 8 17.30 21.09 88.79
CA LYS A 8 15.82 21.14 88.88
C LYS A 8 15.27 22.53 89.22
N LEU A 9 15.71 23.54 88.46
CA LEU A 9 15.32 24.93 88.71
C LEU A 9 13.80 25.12 88.57
N PRO A 10 13.16 25.97 89.41
CA PRO A 10 11.72 26.25 89.32
C PRO A 10 11.27 26.88 88.00
N ASN A 11 12.20 27.48 87.25
CA ASN A 11 11.97 28.09 85.95
C ASN A 11 12.86 27.43 84.90
N ALA A 12 12.27 26.76 83.92
CA ALA A 12 13.01 26.04 82.87
C ALA A 12 13.62 26.95 81.79
N ARG A 13 13.35 28.27 81.78
CA ARG A 13 13.89 29.21 80.76
C ARG A 13 15.42 29.16 80.58
N PRO A 14 16.25 29.10 81.64
CA PRO A 14 17.70 29.01 81.48
C PRO A 14 18.13 27.72 80.77
N LEU A 15 17.45 26.60 81.05
CA LEU A 15 17.70 25.32 80.38
C LEU A 15 17.28 25.39 78.91
N ILE A 16 16.09 25.93 78.62
CA ILE A 16 15.57 26.12 77.26
C ILE A 16 16.56 26.95 76.43
N ASN A 17 17.03 28.08 76.94
CA ASN A 17 17.94 28.97 76.22
C ASN A 17 19.29 28.30 75.89
N VAL A 18 19.82 27.47 76.79
CA VAL A 18 21.07 26.73 76.55
C VAL A 18 20.83 25.63 75.53
N CYS A 19 19.78 24.84 75.67
CA CYS A 19 19.49 23.75 74.74
C CYS A 19 19.18 24.27 73.33
N ASP A 20 18.42 25.35 73.18
CA ASP A 20 18.11 25.97 71.88
C ASP A 20 19.37 26.51 71.20
N ARG A 21 20.23 27.23 71.93
CA ARG A 21 21.45 27.84 71.35
C ARG A 21 22.49 26.83 70.87
N PHE A 22 22.54 25.66 71.48
CA PHE A 22 23.55 24.64 71.20
C PHE A 22 22.97 23.39 70.49
N GLY A 23 21.70 23.41 70.08
CA GLY A 23 21.09 22.35 69.27
C GLY A 23 20.66 21.09 70.03
N PHE A 24 20.57 21.12 71.36
CA PHE A 24 20.13 20.00 72.19
C PHE A 24 18.59 19.97 72.37
N VAL A 25 17.86 20.21 71.28
CA VAL A 25 16.39 20.31 71.29
C VAL A 25 15.69 18.98 71.59
N PRO A 26 16.13 17.83 71.04
CA PRO A 26 15.55 16.53 71.39
C PRO A 26 15.71 16.22 72.88
N ASP A 27 16.92 16.36 73.42
CA ASP A 27 17.16 16.08 74.84
C ASP A 27 16.39 17.01 75.79
N LEU A 28 16.24 18.29 75.41
CA LEU A 28 15.38 19.25 76.11
C LEU A 28 13.92 18.77 76.12
N THR A 29 13.43 18.32 74.97
CA THR A 29 12.04 17.89 74.80
C THR A 29 11.74 16.66 75.65
N HIS A 30 12.62 15.65 75.60
CA HIS A 30 12.51 14.45 76.43
C HIS A 30 12.53 14.79 77.93
N TYR A 31 13.42 15.69 78.36
CA TYR A 31 13.48 16.13 79.75
C TYR A 31 12.20 16.86 80.18
N LEU A 32 11.71 17.80 79.37
CA LEU A 32 10.49 18.55 79.70
C LEU A 32 9.25 17.64 79.70
N TYR A 33 9.19 16.66 78.80
CA TYR A 33 8.09 15.70 78.74
C TYR A 33 8.09 14.76 79.94
N THR A 34 9.22 14.12 80.25
CA THR A 34 9.37 13.19 81.37
C THR A 34 9.06 13.84 82.73
N ASN A 35 9.29 15.16 82.86
CA ASN A 35 8.98 15.92 84.08
C ASN A 35 7.58 16.58 84.06
N ASN A 36 6.69 16.21 83.13
CA ASN A 36 5.33 16.76 82.98
C ASN A 36 5.28 18.30 82.80
N MET A 37 6.30 18.88 82.17
CA MET A 37 6.45 20.33 81.95
C MET A 37 5.90 20.77 80.58
N LEU A 38 4.74 20.27 80.18
CA LEU A 38 4.16 20.44 78.82
C LEU A 38 4.00 21.92 78.40
N ARG A 39 3.63 22.80 79.34
CA ARG A 39 3.50 24.25 79.07
C ARG A 39 4.79 24.91 78.60
N TYR A 40 5.95 24.38 79.02
CA TYR A 40 7.24 24.88 78.58
C TYR A 40 7.60 24.40 77.18
N ILE A 41 7.14 23.21 76.78
CA ILE A 41 7.26 22.69 75.40
C ILE A 41 6.41 23.56 74.48
N GLU A 42 5.14 23.79 74.81
CA GLU A 42 4.26 24.68 74.05
C GLU A 42 4.84 26.10 73.95
N GLY A 43 5.29 26.66 75.09
CA GLY A 43 5.89 27.98 75.13
C GLY A 43 7.19 28.10 74.32
N TYR A 44 8.00 27.04 74.28
CA TYR A 44 9.23 26.99 73.48
C TYR A 44 8.92 27.08 71.98
N VAL A 45 8.05 26.19 71.50
CA VAL A 45 7.71 26.12 70.08
C VAL A 45 6.92 27.35 69.63
N GLN A 46 6.09 27.94 70.49
CA GLN A 46 5.30 29.13 70.13
C GLN A 46 6.09 30.45 70.19
N LYS A 47 6.94 30.64 71.21
CA LYS A 47 7.49 31.98 71.55
C LYS A 47 9.00 32.08 71.42
N VAL A 48 9.72 30.97 71.46
CA VAL A 48 11.19 30.98 71.47
C VAL A 48 11.73 30.66 70.09
N ASN A 49 11.41 29.47 69.57
CA ASN A 49 11.91 29.06 68.27
C ASN A 49 10.93 28.10 67.55
N PRO A 50 9.96 28.65 66.79
CA PRO A 50 9.06 27.87 65.95
C PRO A 50 9.77 27.02 64.89
N GLY A 51 10.98 27.41 64.48
CA GLY A 51 11.77 26.69 63.47
C GLY A 51 12.21 25.30 63.94
N ASN A 52 12.30 25.06 65.25
CA ASN A 52 12.66 23.78 65.83
C ASN A 52 11.46 22.88 66.14
N ALA A 53 10.23 23.30 65.79
CA ALA A 53 9.02 22.50 65.97
C ALA A 53 9.13 21.06 65.42
N PRO A 54 9.75 20.81 64.25
CA PRO A 54 9.89 19.45 63.73
C PRO A 54 10.69 18.51 64.64
N LEU A 55 11.79 19.00 65.22
CA LEU A 55 12.63 18.22 66.13
C LEU A 55 11.92 17.91 67.46
N VAL A 56 11.11 18.86 67.94
CA VAL A 56 10.29 18.69 69.14
C VAL A 56 9.17 17.68 68.87
N VAL A 57 8.47 17.78 67.74
CA VAL A 57 7.43 16.82 67.35
C VAL A 57 8.02 15.44 67.16
N GLY A 58 9.17 15.35 66.48
CA GLY A 58 9.98 14.13 66.39
C GLY A 58 10.17 13.52 67.76
N GLN A 59 10.90 14.17 68.66
CA GLN A 59 11.18 13.60 69.99
C GLN A 59 9.91 13.22 70.78
N LEU A 60 8.83 14.01 70.72
CA LEU A 60 7.57 13.66 71.38
C LEU A 60 6.94 12.37 70.84
N LEU A 61 7.18 12.04 69.57
CA LEU A 61 6.77 10.75 68.99
C LEU A 61 7.65 9.60 69.49
N ASP A 62 8.97 9.81 69.71
CA ASP A 62 9.82 8.78 70.35
C ASP A 62 9.34 8.48 71.77
N ASP A 63 8.89 9.52 72.48
CA ASP A 63 8.48 9.44 73.87
C ASP A 63 7.02 8.93 74.04
N GLU A 64 6.39 8.42 72.97
CA GLU A 64 5.02 7.91 72.92
C GLU A 64 3.96 8.91 73.44
N CYS A 65 4.16 10.20 73.16
CA CYS A 65 3.27 11.25 73.64
C CYS A 65 1.84 11.14 73.05
N PRO A 66 0.78 11.43 73.84
CA PRO A 66 -0.60 11.39 73.35
C PRO A 66 -0.84 12.25 72.10
N LYS A 67 -1.47 11.64 71.09
CA LYS A 67 -1.74 12.27 69.79
C LYS A 67 -2.45 13.62 69.89
N ASP A 68 -3.34 13.81 70.86
CA ASP A 68 -4.08 15.07 71.04
C ASP A 68 -3.17 16.25 71.42
N PHE A 69 -2.09 16.00 72.15
CA PHE A 69 -1.12 17.03 72.50
C PHE A 69 -0.26 17.42 71.29
N ILE A 70 0.21 16.42 70.53
CA ILE A 70 0.97 16.63 69.29
C ILE A 70 0.12 17.38 68.26
N LYS A 71 -1.15 16.98 68.10
CA LYS A 71 -2.15 17.69 67.27
C LYS A 71 -2.29 19.14 67.67
N GLY A 72 -2.47 19.41 68.97
CA GLY A 72 -2.54 20.77 69.50
C GLY A 72 -1.29 21.57 69.10
N LEU A 73 -0.11 21.03 69.36
CA LEU A 73 1.17 21.70 69.10
C LEU A 73 1.37 22.04 67.62
N ILE A 74 1.04 21.12 66.71
CA ILE A 74 1.14 21.35 65.25
C ILE A 74 0.11 22.40 64.80
N LEU A 75 -1.13 22.34 65.29
CA LEU A 75 -2.18 23.33 64.97
C LEU A 75 -1.83 24.74 65.45
N PHE A 76 -1.17 24.86 66.61
CA PHE A 76 -0.80 26.15 67.19
C PHE A 76 0.37 26.84 66.46
N VAL A 77 1.26 26.07 65.82
CA VAL A 77 2.51 26.59 65.21
C VAL A 77 2.40 26.67 63.66
N ARG A 78 1.23 26.33 63.12
CA ARG A 78 0.89 26.18 61.69
C ARG A 78 1.50 27.20 60.72
N SER A 79 1.61 28.47 61.07
CA SER A 79 2.06 29.54 60.16
C SER A 79 3.57 29.77 60.13
N LEU A 80 4.31 29.20 61.08
CA LEU A 80 5.74 29.44 61.28
C LEU A 80 6.55 28.13 61.20
N LEU A 81 5.89 27.02 60.88
CA LEU A 81 6.46 25.69 60.95
C LEU A 81 7.21 25.37 59.65
N PRO A 82 8.49 24.97 59.71
CA PRO A 82 9.19 24.45 58.55
C PRO A 82 8.65 23.06 58.23
N VAL A 83 7.84 22.97 57.17
CA VAL A 83 7.06 21.78 56.83
C VAL A 83 7.93 20.66 56.27
N GLU A 84 8.94 20.97 55.45
CA GLU A 84 9.85 19.95 54.89
C GLU A 84 10.56 19.10 55.98
N PRO A 85 11.23 19.68 56.99
CA PRO A 85 11.83 18.88 58.07
C PRO A 85 10.79 18.16 58.95
N LEU A 86 9.55 18.64 59.01
CA LEU A 86 8.47 17.94 59.73
C LEU A 86 8.07 16.67 58.99
N VAL A 87 7.99 16.74 57.66
CA VAL A 87 7.73 15.57 56.82
C VAL A 87 8.86 14.55 57.00
N ASP A 88 10.12 14.98 56.90
CA ASP A 88 11.29 14.09 57.07
C ASP A 88 11.29 13.37 58.43
N GLU A 89 10.96 14.06 59.53
CA GLU A 89 10.89 13.45 60.86
C GLU A 89 9.69 12.52 61.03
N CYS A 90 8.54 12.83 60.41
CA CYS A 90 7.38 11.95 60.39
C CYS A 90 7.62 10.70 59.50
N GLU A 91 8.35 10.84 58.40
CA GLU A 91 8.73 9.76 57.49
C GLU A 91 9.62 8.71 58.17
N LYS A 92 10.58 9.14 58.98
CA LYS A 92 11.45 8.22 59.74
C LYS A 92 10.66 7.31 60.68
N ARG A 93 9.43 7.66 61.06
CA ARG A 93 8.68 7.07 62.19
C ARG A 93 7.29 6.53 61.79
N ARG A 94 7.25 5.82 60.66
CA ARG A 94 6.21 4.86 60.20
C ARG A 94 4.78 5.11 60.73
N GLY A 95 4.04 6.01 60.08
CA GLY A 95 2.57 5.98 60.04
C GLY A 95 1.81 6.62 61.21
N GLN A 96 2.49 7.21 62.19
CA GLN A 96 1.83 7.69 63.41
C GLN A 96 1.14 9.06 63.26
N CYS A 97 1.51 9.84 62.23
CA CYS A 97 1.09 11.24 62.02
C CYS A 97 0.41 11.49 60.66
N ASP A 98 0.03 10.45 59.92
CA ASP A 98 -0.43 10.56 58.53
C ASP A 98 -1.71 11.42 58.42
N ASP A 99 -2.65 11.24 59.35
CA ASP A 99 -3.92 11.98 59.38
C ASP A 99 -3.69 13.46 59.74
N GLU A 100 -2.72 13.73 60.62
CA GLU A 100 -2.34 15.07 61.03
C GLU A 100 -1.61 15.81 59.92
N LEU A 101 -0.70 15.13 59.22
CA LEU A 101 0.07 15.69 58.13
C LEU A 101 -0.84 16.02 56.94
N ILE A 102 -1.75 15.12 56.56
CA ILE A 102 -2.79 15.39 55.54
C ILE A 102 -3.65 16.59 55.93
N ASN A 103 -4.11 16.67 57.18
CA ASN A 103 -4.95 17.78 57.63
C ASN A 103 -4.22 19.12 57.60
N VAL A 104 -2.94 19.13 57.97
CA VAL A 104 -2.11 20.34 57.97
C VAL A 104 -1.79 20.76 56.54
N THR A 105 -1.45 19.84 55.65
CA THR A 105 -1.19 20.17 54.25
C THR A 105 -2.45 20.66 53.54
N ASN A 106 -3.59 20.00 53.76
CA ASN A 106 -4.88 20.41 53.20
C ASN A 106 -5.27 21.84 53.62
N LYS A 107 -5.18 22.16 54.91
CA LYS A 107 -5.57 23.48 55.44
C LYS A 107 -4.62 24.62 55.07
N ASN A 108 -3.38 24.31 54.73
CA ASN A 108 -2.38 25.30 54.29
C ASN A 108 -2.17 25.30 52.77
N SER A 109 -2.99 24.56 52.01
CA SER A 109 -2.89 24.43 50.56
C SER A 109 -1.52 23.94 50.06
N LEU A 110 -0.83 23.13 50.86
CA LEU A 110 0.51 22.61 50.58
C LEU A 110 0.46 21.29 49.79
N PHE A 111 -0.33 21.28 48.72
CA PHE A 111 -0.64 20.07 47.95
C PHE A 111 0.59 19.45 47.27
N LYS A 112 1.61 20.25 46.92
CA LYS A 112 2.87 19.74 46.35
C LYS A 112 3.64 18.85 47.33
N LEU A 113 3.75 19.30 48.59
CA LEU A 113 4.43 18.54 49.64
C LEU A 113 3.63 17.29 50.02
N GLN A 114 2.31 17.43 50.09
CA GLN A 114 1.41 16.30 50.32
C GLN A 114 1.51 15.24 49.22
N ALA A 115 1.54 15.66 47.95
CA ALA A 115 1.69 14.75 46.82
C ALA A 115 3.00 13.97 46.90
N ARG A 116 4.12 14.64 47.20
CA ARG A 116 5.43 13.99 47.40
C ARG A 116 5.38 12.96 48.52
N TYR A 117 4.87 13.35 49.69
CA TYR A 117 4.76 12.46 50.84
C TYR A 117 3.92 11.21 50.57
N VAL A 118 2.75 11.37 49.95
CA VAL A 118 1.85 10.25 49.61
C VAL A 118 2.53 9.28 48.62
N VAL A 119 3.24 9.82 47.63
CA VAL A 119 3.99 9.02 46.65
C VAL A 119 5.17 8.29 47.32
N GLU A 120 5.91 8.95 48.21
CA GLU A 120 7.07 8.37 48.91
C GLU A 120 6.66 7.27 49.92
N ARG A 121 5.52 7.42 50.61
CA ARG A 121 5.01 6.43 51.58
C ARG A 121 4.56 5.11 50.93
N MET A 122 4.09 5.15 49.68
CA MET A 122 3.59 3.97 48.93
C MET A 122 2.55 3.14 49.72
N ASP A 123 1.76 3.80 50.56
CA ASP A 123 0.84 3.16 51.52
C ASP A 123 -0.59 3.16 50.96
N GLY A 124 -1.19 1.97 50.82
CA GLY A 124 -2.51 1.81 50.20
C GLY A 124 -3.63 2.49 51.00
N ASP A 125 -3.61 2.39 52.32
CA ASP A 125 -4.64 3.00 53.19
C ASP A 125 -4.57 4.53 53.12
N LEU A 126 -3.37 5.08 52.93
CA LEU A 126 -3.16 6.51 52.73
C LEU A 126 -3.71 6.97 51.38
N TRP A 127 -3.43 6.22 50.31
CA TRP A 127 -3.96 6.48 48.97
C TRP A 127 -5.49 6.43 48.94
N ASP A 128 -6.07 5.41 49.56
CA ASP A 128 -7.52 5.24 49.64
C ASP A 128 -8.17 6.44 50.30
N LYS A 129 -7.61 6.93 51.42
CA LYS A 129 -8.09 8.12 52.15
C LYS A 129 -8.03 9.40 51.31
N VAL A 130 -6.93 9.65 50.62
CA VAL A 130 -6.75 10.91 49.89
C VAL A 130 -7.53 10.93 48.57
N LEU A 131 -7.78 9.77 47.97
CA LEU A 131 -8.54 9.63 46.72
C LEU A 131 -10.06 9.44 46.93
N GLN A 132 -10.56 9.42 48.17
CA GLN A 132 -12.00 9.30 48.43
C GLN A 132 -12.80 10.44 47.79
N PRO A 133 -14.00 10.17 47.24
CA PRO A 133 -14.90 11.19 46.69
C PRO A 133 -15.28 12.30 47.70
N GLU A 134 -15.33 11.97 48.98
CA GLU A 134 -15.70 12.87 50.08
C GLU A 134 -14.60 13.88 50.43
N ASN A 135 -13.38 13.71 49.91
CA ASN A 135 -12.27 14.62 50.16
C ASN A 135 -12.38 15.87 49.26
N GLU A 136 -12.71 17.01 49.86
CA GLU A 136 -12.83 18.31 49.17
C GLU A 136 -11.53 18.75 48.45
N TYR A 137 -10.37 18.22 48.87
CA TYR A 137 -9.06 18.56 48.32
C TYR A 137 -8.50 17.53 47.32
N ARG A 138 -9.30 16.50 47.00
CA ARG A 138 -8.92 15.38 46.13
C ARG A 138 -8.33 15.85 44.80
N ARG A 139 -8.99 16.80 44.13
CA ARG A 139 -8.58 17.28 42.80
C ARG A 139 -7.25 18.04 42.84
N GLN A 140 -7.07 18.97 43.79
CA GLN A 140 -5.80 19.69 43.91
C GLN A 140 -4.63 18.75 44.22
N LEU A 141 -4.87 17.69 44.99
CA LEU A 141 -3.86 16.68 45.27
C LEU A 141 -3.52 15.87 44.01
N ILE A 142 -4.52 15.36 43.29
CA ILE A 142 -4.32 14.61 42.04
C ILE A 142 -3.52 15.45 41.04
N ASP A 143 -3.88 16.71 40.86
CA ASP A 143 -3.18 17.63 39.96
C ASP A 143 -1.69 17.72 40.31
N GLN A 144 -1.33 17.83 41.59
CA GLN A 144 0.06 17.89 42.04
C GLN A 144 0.78 16.54 41.93
N VAL A 145 0.11 15.42 42.20
CA VAL A 145 0.66 14.06 42.01
C VAL A 145 1.03 13.85 40.54
N VAL A 146 0.13 14.20 39.63
CA VAL A 146 0.26 14.01 38.18
C VAL A 146 1.27 14.98 37.57
N SER A 147 1.28 16.25 38.01
CA SER A 147 2.14 17.29 37.42
C SER A 147 3.53 17.43 38.03
N THR A 148 3.76 16.97 39.26
CA THR A 148 5.04 17.20 39.97
C THR A 148 5.62 15.94 40.59
N ALA A 149 4.91 15.28 41.51
CA ALA A 149 5.52 14.25 42.36
C ALA A 149 5.95 13.00 41.59
N LEU A 150 5.11 12.49 40.68
CA LEU A 150 5.44 11.30 39.89
C LEU A 150 6.38 11.58 38.71
N PRO A 151 6.26 12.70 37.96
CA PRO A 151 7.25 13.05 36.95
C PRO A 151 8.67 13.26 37.51
N GLU A 152 8.80 13.80 38.73
CA GLU A 152 10.09 13.96 39.41
C GLU A 152 10.62 12.63 40.00
N SER A 153 9.74 11.65 40.26
CA SER A 153 10.13 10.35 40.81
C SER A 153 10.93 9.50 39.83
N LYS A 154 11.96 8.82 40.32
CA LYS A 154 12.74 7.84 39.54
C LYS A 154 12.49 6.39 39.97
N SER A 155 11.58 6.15 40.92
CA SER A 155 11.33 4.81 41.47
C SER A 155 10.17 4.12 40.74
N PRO A 156 10.40 2.96 40.10
CA PRO A 156 9.34 2.17 39.48
C PRO A 156 8.26 1.72 40.48
N GLU A 157 8.65 1.49 41.73
CA GLU A 157 7.77 1.03 42.81
C GLU A 157 6.75 2.13 43.17
N GLN A 158 7.19 3.39 43.23
CA GLN A 158 6.31 4.53 43.49
C GLN A 158 5.29 4.74 42.37
N VAL A 159 5.72 4.62 41.10
CA VAL A 159 4.82 4.68 39.94
C VAL A 159 3.82 3.52 39.97
N SER A 160 4.27 2.30 40.27
CA SER A 160 3.37 1.14 40.35
C SER A 160 2.35 1.26 41.48
N ALA A 161 2.75 1.78 42.64
CA ALA A 161 1.85 2.01 43.77
C ALA A 161 0.78 3.05 43.42
N ALA A 162 1.17 4.17 42.83
CA ALA A 162 0.23 5.20 42.38
C ALA A 162 -0.74 4.67 41.33
N VAL A 163 -0.25 3.97 40.30
CA VAL A 163 -1.11 3.36 39.26
C VAL A 163 -2.15 2.41 39.88
N LYS A 164 -1.75 1.55 40.82
CA LYS A 164 -2.69 0.65 41.52
C LYS A 164 -3.74 1.42 42.33
N ALA A 165 -3.33 2.50 42.99
CA ALA A 165 -4.25 3.35 43.75
C ALA A 165 -5.30 4.00 42.85
N PHE A 166 -4.89 4.58 41.71
CA PHE A 166 -5.82 5.20 40.76
C PHE A 166 -6.76 4.18 40.10
N MET A 167 -6.29 2.96 39.83
CA MET A 167 -7.14 1.87 39.35
C MET A 167 -8.16 1.43 40.41
N THR A 168 -7.75 1.34 41.68
CA THR A 168 -8.64 0.93 42.78
C THR A 168 -9.68 2.00 43.09
N ALA A 169 -9.32 3.28 42.93
CA ALA A 169 -10.19 4.43 43.11
C ALA A 169 -11.12 4.71 41.91
N ASP A 170 -11.07 3.88 40.86
CA ASP A 170 -11.88 4.00 39.63
C ASP A 170 -11.75 5.38 38.96
N LEU A 171 -10.49 5.82 38.75
CA LEU A 171 -10.13 7.11 38.15
C LEU A 171 -9.46 6.95 36.78
N PRO A 172 -10.19 6.59 35.72
CA PRO A 172 -9.60 6.27 34.43
C PRO A 172 -9.04 7.50 33.70
N HIS A 173 -9.66 8.68 33.81
CA HIS A 173 -9.20 9.90 33.13
C HIS A 173 -7.88 10.39 33.71
N GLU A 174 -7.81 10.50 35.03
CA GLU A 174 -6.63 10.96 35.75
C GLU A 174 -5.49 9.95 35.65
N LEU A 175 -5.79 8.65 35.56
CA LEU A 175 -4.80 7.61 35.29
C LEU A 175 -4.15 7.76 33.90
N ILE A 176 -4.90 8.17 32.88
CA ILE A 176 -4.32 8.42 31.55
C ILE A 176 -3.43 9.64 31.59
N GLU A 177 -3.89 10.76 32.14
CA GLU A 177 -3.07 11.98 32.25
C GLU A 177 -1.76 11.70 33.01
N LEU A 178 -1.83 10.88 34.06
CA LEU A 178 -0.67 10.40 34.81
C LEU A 178 0.28 9.61 33.93
N LEU A 179 -0.21 8.59 33.22
CA LEU A 179 0.61 7.73 32.38
C LEU A 179 1.24 8.51 31.21
N GLU A 180 0.51 9.43 30.61
CA GLU A 180 1.02 10.32 29.57
C GLU A 180 2.16 11.20 30.06
N LYS A 181 2.00 11.89 31.20
CA LYS A 181 3.05 12.75 31.74
C LYS A 181 4.28 11.95 32.14
N ILE A 182 4.11 10.75 32.71
CA ILE A 182 5.24 9.87 33.06
C ILE A 182 5.98 9.41 31.78
N ILE A 183 5.27 8.97 30.75
CA ILE A 183 5.91 8.49 29.52
C ILE A 183 6.59 9.65 28.76
N LEU A 184 5.99 10.84 28.73
CA LEU A 184 6.50 11.99 27.97
C LEU A 184 7.60 12.78 28.70
N GLN A 185 7.46 12.99 30.02
CA GLN A 185 8.33 13.89 30.78
C GLN A 185 9.42 13.15 31.55
N ASN A 186 9.23 11.86 31.85
CA ASN A 186 10.18 11.10 32.65
C ASN A 186 11.03 10.17 31.77
N SER A 187 12.29 10.58 31.56
CA SER A 187 13.25 9.82 30.74
C SER A 187 13.56 8.42 31.25
N ALA A 188 13.28 8.12 32.52
CA ALA A 188 13.46 6.78 33.08
C ALA A 188 12.36 5.78 32.68
N PHE A 189 11.17 6.28 32.34
CA PHE A 189 9.98 5.47 32.10
C PHE A 189 9.42 5.55 30.68
N SER A 190 9.94 6.46 29.85
CA SER A 190 9.50 6.65 28.46
C SER A 190 9.56 5.38 27.61
N GLY A 191 10.52 4.48 27.88
CA GLY A 191 10.68 3.19 27.19
C GLY A 191 10.06 1.97 27.91
N ASN A 192 9.28 2.16 28.97
CA ASN A 192 8.74 1.04 29.74
C ASN A 192 7.50 0.44 29.04
N PHE A 193 7.69 -0.74 28.43
CA PHE A 193 6.66 -1.47 27.70
C PHE A 193 5.38 -1.74 28.52
N ASN A 194 5.49 -1.98 29.83
CA ASN A 194 4.32 -2.24 30.67
C ASN A 194 3.47 -0.99 30.90
N LEU A 195 4.12 0.17 31.08
CA LEU A 195 3.41 1.45 31.24
C LEU A 195 2.78 1.90 29.93
N GLN A 196 3.50 1.73 28.81
CA GLN A 196 2.94 1.95 27.47
C GLN A 196 1.72 1.04 27.25
N ASN A 197 1.83 -0.27 27.48
CA ASN A 197 0.68 -1.19 27.35
C ASN A 197 -0.48 -0.83 28.27
N LEU A 198 -0.21 -0.36 29.48
CA LEU A 198 -1.26 0.07 30.38
C LEU A 198 -1.97 1.32 29.86
N LEU A 199 -1.23 2.34 29.40
CA LEU A 199 -1.80 3.53 28.77
C LEU A 199 -2.71 3.13 27.59
N ILE A 200 -2.23 2.19 26.77
CA ILE A 200 -2.96 1.64 25.62
C ILE A 200 -4.24 0.92 26.06
N LEU A 201 -4.18 0.06 27.09
CA LEU A 201 -5.36 -0.66 27.59
C LEU A 201 -6.37 0.27 28.25
N THR A 202 -5.90 1.30 28.94
CA THR A 202 -6.76 2.30 29.61
C THR A 202 -7.44 3.18 28.57
N ALA A 203 -6.72 3.62 27.54
CA ALA A 203 -7.27 4.32 26.39
C ALA A 203 -8.25 3.43 25.61
N LYS A 204 -7.98 2.12 25.45
CA LYS A 204 -8.91 1.14 24.87
C LYS A 204 -10.20 0.98 25.70
N ALA A 205 -10.12 1.08 27.02
CA ALA A 205 -11.30 1.06 27.88
C ALA A 205 -12.15 2.33 27.68
N GLN A 206 -11.52 3.50 27.59
CA GLN A 206 -12.20 4.77 27.32
C GLN A 206 -12.83 4.86 25.92
N LEU A 207 -12.24 4.19 24.91
CA LEU A 207 -12.85 4.04 23.59
C LEU A 207 -14.24 3.38 23.66
N ARG A 208 -14.46 2.47 24.63
CA ARG A 208 -15.76 1.83 24.85
C ARG A 208 -16.78 2.74 25.53
N GLU A 209 -16.31 3.82 26.16
CA GLU A 209 -17.13 4.83 26.84
C GLU A 209 -17.36 6.08 25.98
N GLY A 210 -16.83 6.12 24.75
CA GLY A 210 -17.10 7.17 23.76
C GLY A 210 -16.09 8.33 23.72
N LEU A 211 -14.96 8.22 24.43
CA LEU A 211 -13.93 9.26 24.52
C LEU A 211 -12.79 9.00 23.52
N VAL A 212 -13.13 9.06 22.23
CA VAL A 212 -12.25 8.55 21.17
C VAL A 212 -11.13 9.54 20.82
N SER A 213 -11.36 10.85 20.92
CA SER A 213 -10.39 11.89 20.51
C SER A 213 -9.13 11.93 21.39
N GLU A 214 -9.31 11.78 22.70
CA GLU A 214 -8.22 11.81 23.69
C GLU A 214 -7.32 10.58 23.55
N ALA A 215 -7.92 9.41 23.28
CA ALA A 215 -7.19 8.19 22.99
C ALA A 215 -6.27 8.38 21.76
N ILE A 216 -6.79 8.86 20.62
CA ILE A 216 -6.02 9.00 19.38
C ILE A 216 -4.84 9.97 19.53
N GLU A 217 -5.03 11.14 20.15
CA GLU A 217 -3.91 12.09 20.38
C GLU A 217 -2.79 11.47 21.23
N SER A 218 -3.15 10.66 22.22
CA SER A 218 -2.20 9.91 23.05
C SER A 218 -1.40 8.90 22.21
N PHE A 219 -2.08 8.10 21.39
CA PHE A 219 -1.44 7.09 20.53
C PHE A 219 -0.54 7.69 19.44
N ILE A 220 -0.96 8.81 18.83
CA ILE A 220 -0.17 9.57 17.84
C ILE A 220 1.20 9.97 18.42
N ARG A 221 1.29 10.20 19.73
CA ARG A 221 2.52 10.64 20.40
C ARG A 221 3.44 9.49 20.85
N VAL A 222 2.90 8.28 21.01
CA VAL A 222 3.67 7.09 21.47
C VAL A 222 4.43 6.39 20.31
N ASP A 223 4.19 6.78 19.06
CA ASP A 223 4.84 6.24 17.83
C ASP A 223 4.76 4.71 17.70
N ASP A 224 3.71 4.09 18.25
CA ASP A 224 3.47 2.66 18.12
C ASP A 224 2.47 2.37 16.99
N ALA A 225 3.03 2.05 15.82
CA ALA A 225 2.29 1.72 14.61
C ALA A 225 1.33 0.53 14.75
N ALA A 226 1.64 -0.46 15.60
CA ALA A 226 0.79 -1.65 15.73
C ALA A 226 -0.51 -1.34 16.48
N HIS A 227 -0.40 -0.54 17.52
CA HIS A 227 -1.55 -0.18 18.37
C HIS A 227 -2.40 0.95 17.78
N PHE A 228 -1.81 1.83 16.96
CA PHE A 228 -2.53 2.88 16.24
C PHE A 228 -3.66 2.33 15.35
N LEU A 229 -3.43 1.18 14.72
CA LEU A 229 -4.41 0.56 13.82
C LEU A 229 -5.62 -0.04 14.58
N ASP A 230 -5.38 -0.68 15.74
CA ASP A 230 -6.44 -1.20 16.59
C ASP A 230 -7.40 -0.10 17.06
N VAL A 231 -6.85 1.08 17.33
CA VAL A 231 -7.59 2.25 17.80
C VAL A 231 -8.45 2.82 16.68
N ILE A 232 -7.90 2.93 15.47
CA ILE A 232 -8.65 3.40 14.30
C ILE A 232 -9.78 2.43 13.95
N ARG A 233 -9.52 1.13 13.99
CA ARG A 233 -10.58 0.12 13.80
C ARG A 233 -11.66 0.21 14.88
N ALA A 234 -11.30 0.44 16.14
CA ALA A 234 -12.26 0.66 17.21
C ALA A 234 -13.09 1.94 16.99
N ALA A 235 -12.46 3.01 16.47
CA ALA A 235 -13.15 4.25 16.11
C ALA A 235 -14.11 4.08 14.91
N GLU A 236 -13.73 3.28 13.91
CA GLU A 236 -14.58 2.88 12.78
C GLU A 236 -15.76 2.01 13.24
N GLU A 237 -15.52 1.01 14.10
CA GLU A 237 -16.56 0.15 14.68
C GLU A 237 -17.58 0.93 15.52
N ALA A 238 -17.12 1.97 16.23
CA ALA A 238 -17.97 2.87 16.99
C ALA A 238 -18.69 3.91 16.12
N ASN A 239 -18.46 3.92 14.80
CA ASN A 239 -18.99 4.88 13.82
C ASN A 239 -18.69 6.35 14.17
N VAL A 240 -17.65 6.59 14.98
CA VAL A 240 -17.18 7.94 15.36
C VAL A 240 -16.02 8.37 14.45
N TYR A 241 -15.50 7.47 13.60
CA TYR A 241 -14.39 7.73 12.69
C TYR A 241 -14.60 8.95 11.79
N ASN A 242 -15.81 9.16 11.25
CA ASN A 242 -16.12 10.34 10.43
C ASN A 242 -16.19 11.65 11.24
N ASP A 243 -16.46 11.58 12.54
CA ASP A 243 -16.46 12.75 13.44
C ASP A 243 -15.07 13.01 14.06
N LEU A 244 -14.16 12.01 14.04
CA LEU A 244 -12.80 12.10 14.59
C LEU A 244 -11.73 12.49 13.59
N VAL A 245 -11.88 12.03 12.35
CA VAL A 245 -11.03 12.48 11.26
C VAL A 245 -11.64 13.80 10.76
N ASN A 246 -11.54 14.82 11.61
CA ASN A 246 -11.36 16.18 11.09
C ASN A 246 -10.31 16.08 9.99
N GLU A 247 -10.47 16.85 8.92
CA GLU A 247 -9.72 16.88 7.67
C GLU A 247 -8.19 17.10 7.81
N ASP A 248 -7.55 16.48 8.81
CA ASP A 248 -6.19 16.61 9.27
C ASP A 248 -5.29 15.64 8.49
N PRO A 249 -4.41 16.19 7.64
CA PRO A 249 -3.50 15.39 6.83
C PRO A 249 -2.54 14.51 7.64
N ASP A 250 -2.18 14.89 8.86
CA ASP A 250 -1.21 14.15 9.66
C ASP A 250 -1.80 12.86 10.24
N ILE A 251 -3.09 12.84 10.56
CA ILE A 251 -3.78 11.62 11.02
C ILE A 251 -3.87 10.60 9.88
N HIS A 252 -4.27 11.06 8.68
CA HIS A 252 -4.30 10.19 7.50
C HIS A 252 -2.90 9.66 7.13
N PHE A 253 -1.87 10.49 7.25
CA PHE A 253 -0.49 10.07 7.03
C PHE A 253 -0.07 8.96 7.99
N LYS A 254 -0.28 9.16 9.30
CA LYS A 254 0.06 8.15 10.31
C LYS A 254 -0.72 6.86 10.13
N TYR A 255 -1.96 6.92 9.65
CA TYR A 255 -2.75 5.72 9.37
C TYR A 255 -2.15 4.91 8.22
N ILE A 256 -1.81 5.58 7.12
CA ILE A 256 -1.16 4.95 5.97
C ILE A 256 0.19 4.36 6.37
N GLU A 257 0.97 5.08 7.16
CA GLU A 257 2.27 4.62 7.67
C GLU A 257 2.14 3.37 8.55
N ALA A 258 1.21 3.39 9.52
CA ALA A 258 0.95 2.26 10.40
C ALA A 258 0.45 1.02 9.63
N ALA A 259 -0.49 1.20 8.70
CA ALA A 259 -1.01 0.12 7.85
C ALA A 259 0.08 -0.46 6.93
N ALA A 260 0.99 0.38 6.42
CA ALA A 260 2.13 -0.05 5.61
C ALA A 260 3.14 -0.86 6.44
N ARG A 261 3.52 -0.38 7.62
CA ARG A 261 4.48 -1.06 8.53
C ARG A 261 3.96 -2.40 9.05
N THR A 262 2.64 -2.50 9.26
CA THR A 262 1.98 -3.75 9.71
C THR A 262 1.66 -4.73 8.57
N GLY A 263 1.96 -4.37 7.31
CA GLY A 263 1.75 -5.23 6.14
C GLY A 263 0.29 -5.29 5.65
N GLN A 264 -0.58 -4.38 6.09
CA GLN A 264 -2.00 -4.34 5.69
C GLN A 264 -2.19 -3.59 4.36
N ILE A 265 -1.60 -4.13 3.30
CA ILE A 265 -1.52 -3.48 1.98
C ILE A 265 -2.89 -3.16 1.37
N LYS A 266 -3.92 -3.97 1.65
CA LYS A 266 -5.29 -3.73 1.17
C LYS A 266 -5.88 -2.46 1.75
N GLU A 267 -5.57 -2.18 3.01
CA GLU A 267 -6.06 -1.00 3.72
C GLU A 267 -5.34 0.25 3.24
N VAL A 268 -4.03 0.14 3.03
CA VAL A 268 -3.24 1.20 2.36
C VAL A 268 -3.82 1.52 0.97
N GLU A 269 -4.16 0.51 0.16
CA GLU A 269 -4.81 0.71 -1.16
C GLU A 269 -6.18 1.38 -1.02
N ARG A 270 -6.98 1.05 0.00
CA ARG A 270 -8.31 1.64 0.25
C ARG A 270 -8.22 3.12 0.61
N VAL A 271 -7.37 3.49 1.57
CA VAL A 271 -7.19 4.87 2.05
C VAL A 271 -6.56 5.73 0.96
N THR A 272 -5.43 5.22 0.45
CA THR A 272 -5.01 5.24 -0.96
C THR A 272 -5.99 5.78 -1.97
N ARG A 273 -7.14 5.10 -2.02
CA ARG A 273 -8.15 5.26 -3.04
C ARG A 273 -9.25 6.25 -2.66
N GLU A 274 -9.64 6.29 -1.39
CA GLU A 274 -10.90 6.90 -0.93
C GLU A 274 -10.71 8.23 -0.18
N SER A 275 -9.54 8.44 0.46
CA SER A 275 -9.29 9.68 1.20
C SER A 275 -8.82 10.82 0.27
N ASN A 276 -9.23 12.05 0.59
CA ASN A 276 -8.82 13.29 -0.09
C ASN A 276 -8.04 14.25 0.83
N PHE A 277 -7.81 13.86 2.09
CA PHE A 277 -7.33 14.79 3.13
C PHE A 277 -5.86 14.60 3.48
N TYR A 278 -5.13 13.70 2.81
CA TYR A 278 -3.69 13.51 3.03
C TYR A 278 -2.83 14.39 2.12
N ASP A 279 -1.62 14.71 2.57
CA ASP A 279 -0.59 15.33 1.73
C ASP A 279 -0.04 14.30 0.73
N ALA A 280 -0.34 14.53 -0.55
CA ALA A 280 -0.02 13.60 -1.63
C ALA A 280 1.50 13.48 -1.88
N GLU A 281 2.27 14.57 -1.72
CA GLU A 281 3.72 14.55 -1.92
C GLU A 281 4.41 13.77 -0.79
N LYS A 282 3.98 14.02 0.45
CA LYS A 282 4.48 13.31 1.64
C LYS A 282 4.20 11.80 1.56
N ILE A 283 2.99 11.43 1.16
CA ILE A 283 2.60 10.02 0.98
C ILE A 283 3.36 9.37 -0.18
N MET A 284 3.51 10.05 -1.32
CA MET A 284 4.26 9.54 -2.46
C MET A 284 5.70 9.19 -2.06
N ASN A 285 6.41 10.13 -1.42
CA ASN A 285 7.78 9.94 -0.97
C ASN A 285 7.89 8.76 0.01
N PHE A 286 6.99 8.69 1.00
CA PHE A 286 6.92 7.56 1.93
C PHE A 286 6.71 6.22 1.21
N LEU A 287 5.76 6.13 0.27
CA LEU A 287 5.47 4.89 -0.44
C LEU A 287 6.63 4.44 -1.35
N MET A 288 7.38 5.38 -1.93
CA MET A 288 8.59 5.09 -2.70
C MET A 288 9.71 4.53 -1.81
N GLU A 289 9.90 5.09 -0.63
CA GLU A 289 10.90 4.62 0.36
C GLU A 289 10.51 3.27 0.98
N ALA A 290 9.22 3.10 1.30
CA ALA A 290 8.69 1.89 1.94
C ALA A 290 8.78 0.63 1.07
N LYS A 291 8.94 0.79 -0.26
CA LYS A 291 9.12 -0.31 -1.24
C LYS A 291 8.11 -1.45 -1.04
N LEU A 292 6.84 -1.09 -0.93
CA LEU A 292 5.77 -2.06 -0.67
C LEU A 292 5.70 -3.15 -1.76
N PRO A 293 5.31 -4.40 -1.42
CA PRO A 293 5.19 -5.49 -2.39
C PRO A 293 4.19 -5.23 -3.53
N ASN A 294 3.21 -4.36 -3.27
CA ASN A 294 2.20 -3.94 -4.24
C ASN A 294 2.33 -2.44 -4.49
N ALA A 295 2.57 -2.07 -5.75
CA ALA A 295 2.72 -0.67 -6.14
C ALA A 295 1.38 0.07 -6.31
N ARG A 296 0.22 -0.62 -6.19
CA ARG A 296 -1.11 0.00 -6.35
C ARG A 296 -1.35 1.23 -5.48
N PRO A 297 -0.98 1.27 -4.19
CA PRO A 297 -1.19 2.48 -3.41
C PRO A 297 -0.41 3.68 -3.93
N LEU A 298 0.81 3.47 -4.42
CA LEU A 298 1.62 4.51 -5.05
C LEU A 298 0.97 4.96 -6.36
N ILE A 299 0.51 4.02 -7.19
CA ILE A 299 -0.20 4.32 -8.44
C ILE A 299 -1.44 5.18 -8.17
N ASN A 300 -2.27 4.84 -7.17
CA ASN A 300 -3.49 5.59 -6.85
C ASN A 300 -3.22 7.05 -6.44
N VAL A 301 -2.11 7.30 -5.74
CA VAL A 301 -1.70 8.65 -5.31
C VAL A 301 -1.17 9.41 -6.52
N CYS A 302 -0.22 8.83 -7.25
CA CYS A 302 0.40 9.50 -8.39
C CYS A 302 -0.60 9.79 -9.53
N ASP A 303 -1.55 8.88 -9.79
CA ASP A 303 -2.59 9.05 -10.81
C ASP A 303 -3.53 10.20 -10.49
N ARG A 304 -4.03 10.25 -9.24
CA ARG A 304 -4.94 11.30 -8.79
C ARG A 304 -4.34 12.70 -8.78
N PHE A 305 -3.11 12.80 -8.30
CA PHE A 305 -2.46 14.09 -8.02
C PHE A 305 -1.50 14.51 -9.13
N GLY A 306 -1.40 13.75 -10.23
CA GLY A 306 -0.63 14.13 -11.41
C GLY A 306 0.86 13.82 -11.35
N PHE A 307 1.34 13.03 -10.37
CA PHE A 307 2.74 12.60 -10.24
C PHE A 307 3.11 11.40 -11.13
N VAL A 308 2.49 11.30 -12.31
CA VAL A 308 2.75 10.23 -13.29
C VAL A 308 4.23 10.16 -13.71
N PRO A 309 4.97 11.29 -13.82
CA PRO A 309 6.39 11.23 -14.14
C PRO A 309 7.24 10.49 -13.11
N ASP A 310 7.09 10.85 -11.84
CA ASP A 310 7.83 10.26 -10.73
C ASP A 310 7.47 8.79 -10.55
N LEU A 311 6.18 8.44 -10.72
CA LEU A 311 5.72 7.05 -10.73
C LEU A 311 6.41 6.22 -11.81
N THR A 312 6.45 6.72 -13.05
CA THR A 312 6.99 5.96 -14.19
C THR A 312 8.48 5.72 -14.01
N HIS A 313 9.23 6.74 -13.58
CA HIS A 313 10.66 6.63 -13.29
C HIS A 313 10.93 5.65 -12.13
N TYR A 314 10.14 5.72 -11.06
CA TYR A 314 10.26 4.80 -9.92
C TYR A 314 10.00 3.34 -10.33
N LEU A 315 8.90 3.08 -11.05
CA LEU A 315 8.53 1.73 -11.47
C LEU A 315 9.57 1.14 -12.44
N TYR A 316 10.15 1.96 -13.32
CA TYR A 316 11.23 1.53 -14.22
C TYR A 316 12.50 1.19 -13.44
N THR A 317 12.96 2.10 -12.58
CA THR A 317 14.20 1.94 -11.80
C THR A 317 14.16 0.72 -10.86
N ASN A 318 12.98 0.37 -10.35
CA ASN A 318 12.78 -0.78 -9.47
C ASN A 318 12.36 -2.07 -10.22
N ASN A 319 12.44 -2.10 -11.56
CA ASN A 319 12.06 -3.24 -12.40
C ASN A 319 10.62 -3.74 -12.17
N MET A 320 9.69 -2.83 -11.90
CA MET A 320 8.27 -3.10 -11.64
C MET A 320 7.41 -2.94 -12.91
N LEU A 321 7.94 -3.41 -14.04
CA LEU A 321 7.41 -3.11 -15.38
C LEU A 321 5.97 -3.61 -15.63
N ARG A 322 5.54 -4.69 -14.95
CA ARG A 322 4.15 -5.18 -15.06
C ARG A 322 3.12 -4.12 -14.63
N TYR A 323 3.48 -3.28 -13.66
CA TYR A 323 2.58 -2.26 -13.13
C TYR A 323 2.46 -1.08 -14.11
N ILE A 324 3.54 -0.75 -14.82
CA ILE A 324 3.54 0.22 -15.92
C ILE A 324 2.57 -0.25 -17.02
N GLU A 325 2.70 -1.51 -17.43
CA GLU A 325 1.85 -2.08 -18.47
C GLU A 325 0.35 -2.10 -18.07
N GLY A 326 0.06 -2.49 -16.82
CA GLY A 326 -1.30 -2.53 -16.29
C GLY A 326 -1.92 -1.15 -16.08
N TYR A 327 -1.11 -0.14 -15.74
CA TYR A 327 -1.55 1.24 -15.59
C TYR A 327 -1.98 1.83 -16.94
N VAL A 328 -1.16 1.66 -17.98
CA VAL A 328 -1.44 2.13 -19.34
C VAL A 328 -2.68 1.48 -19.97
N GLN A 329 -3.07 0.27 -19.54
CA GLN A 329 -4.27 -0.40 -20.04
C GLN A 329 -5.59 0.20 -19.54
N LYS A 330 -5.60 0.85 -18.37
CA LYS A 330 -6.85 1.35 -17.78
C LYS A 330 -7.24 2.70 -18.37
N GLU A 331 -6.30 3.64 -18.45
CA GLU A 331 -6.45 4.93 -19.13
C GLU A 331 -5.06 5.39 -19.60
N PRO A 332 -4.88 5.87 -20.85
CA PRO A 332 -3.58 6.36 -21.30
C PRO A 332 -3.28 7.72 -20.63
N PRO A 333 -2.31 7.80 -19.70
CA PRO A 333 -1.95 9.06 -19.09
C PRO A 333 -1.24 9.92 -20.13
N MET A 334 -1.69 11.15 -20.32
CA MET A 334 -1.15 12.09 -21.32
C MET A 334 0.39 12.22 -21.21
N PHE A 335 0.93 12.12 -19.99
CA PHE A 335 2.36 12.23 -19.69
C PHE A 335 3.16 10.93 -19.82
N ALA A 336 2.52 9.76 -19.78
CA ALA A 336 3.22 8.48 -19.90
C ALA A 336 3.82 8.26 -21.30
N HIS A 337 3.19 8.85 -22.34
CA HIS A 337 3.72 8.82 -23.71
C HIS A 337 5.13 9.44 -23.79
N SER A 338 5.31 10.62 -23.19
CA SER A 338 6.57 11.38 -23.24
C SER A 338 7.72 10.60 -22.59
N ILE A 339 7.44 9.98 -21.44
CA ILE A 339 8.47 9.29 -20.65
C ILE A 339 8.83 7.94 -21.26
N LEU A 340 7.84 7.15 -21.67
CA LEU A 340 8.11 5.88 -22.36
C LEU A 340 8.81 6.13 -23.70
N GLY A 341 8.47 7.23 -24.39
CA GLY A 341 9.19 7.70 -25.56
C GLY A 341 10.65 8.06 -25.26
N ALA A 342 10.89 8.80 -24.17
CA ALA A 342 12.24 9.13 -23.72
C ALA A 342 13.07 7.88 -23.39
N LEU A 343 12.51 6.93 -22.64
CA LEU A 343 13.18 5.66 -22.29
C LEU A 343 13.55 4.82 -23.53
N VAL A 344 12.68 4.81 -24.55
CA VAL A 344 12.99 4.14 -25.82
C VAL A 344 14.06 4.91 -26.61
N SER A 345 14.04 6.24 -26.58
CA SER A 345 15.08 7.07 -27.23
C SER A 345 16.44 6.95 -26.54
N GLU A 346 16.45 6.68 -25.23
CA GLU A 346 17.64 6.38 -24.43
C GLU A 346 18.16 4.95 -24.66
N GLY A 347 17.43 4.13 -25.43
CA GLY A 347 17.88 2.81 -25.87
C GLY A 347 17.38 1.62 -25.05
N SER A 348 16.32 1.78 -24.25
CA SER A 348 15.68 0.62 -23.58
C SER A 348 15.21 -0.41 -24.62
N GLN A 349 15.41 -1.69 -24.31
CA GLN A 349 14.96 -2.84 -25.12
C GLN A 349 13.87 -3.65 -24.39
N ASP A 350 13.34 -3.13 -23.28
CA ASP A 350 12.43 -3.86 -22.41
C ASP A 350 11.06 -4.07 -23.05
N VAL A 351 10.67 -5.35 -23.19
CA VAL A 351 9.42 -5.75 -23.86
C VAL A 351 8.19 -5.04 -23.27
N HIS A 352 8.12 -4.89 -21.94
CA HIS A 352 6.99 -4.22 -21.28
C HIS A 352 6.90 -2.72 -21.57
N VAL A 353 8.05 -2.03 -21.68
CA VAL A 353 8.10 -0.60 -22.05
C VAL A 353 7.60 -0.43 -23.48
N HIS A 354 8.07 -1.27 -24.39
CA HIS A 354 7.62 -1.27 -25.78
C HIS A 354 6.16 -1.68 -25.95
N ASN A 355 5.66 -2.62 -25.16
CA ASN A 355 4.23 -2.99 -25.14
C ASN A 355 3.36 -1.82 -24.68
N ALA A 356 3.74 -1.16 -23.58
CA ALA A 356 3.03 -0.01 -23.05
C ALA A 356 3.04 1.15 -24.06
N LEU A 357 4.20 1.46 -24.65
CA LEU A 357 4.31 2.50 -25.67
C LEU A 357 3.49 2.17 -26.92
N SER A 358 3.48 0.90 -27.37
CA SER A 358 2.66 0.44 -28.49
C SER A 358 1.18 0.75 -28.26
N LYS A 359 0.66 0.38 -27.08
CA LYS A 359 -0.74 0.62 -26.70
C LYS A 359 -1.09 2.12 -26.74
N ILE A 360 -0.22 2.96 -26.20
CA ILE A 360 -0.42 4.43 -26.20
C ILE A 360 -0.41 4.99 -27.62
N ILE A 361 0.51 4.55 -28.49
CA ILE A 361 0.60 5.03 -29.87
C ILE A 361 -0.65 4.66 -30.67
N ILE A 362 -1.17 3.45 -30.45
CA ILE A 362 -2.44 2.99 -31.04
C ILE A 362 -3.60 3.86 -30.54
N ASP A 363 -3.65 4.14 -29.24
CA ASP A 363 -4.70 4.95 -28.62
C ASP A 363 -4.72 6.39 -29.11
N ASN A 364 -3.53 7.00 -29.26
CA ASN A 364 -3.35 8.37 -29.74
C ASN A 364 -3.44 8.48 -31.27
N ASN A 365 -3.59 7.36 -31.99
CA ASN A 365 -3.60 7.27 -33.45
C ASN A 365 -2.39 7.97 -34.12
N ASN A 366 -1.22 7.90 -33.48
CA ASN A 366 -0.01 8.58 -33.96
C ASN A 366 0.85 7.63 -34.82
N ASN A 367 0.48 7.45 -36.10
CA ASN A 367 1.16 6.56 -37.04
C ASN A 367 1.46 5.15 -36.49
N PRO A 368 0.45 4.42 -35.96
CA PRO A 368 0.66 3.13 -35.29
C PRO A 368 1.27 2.07 -36.20
N GLU A 369 0.92 2.04 -37.49
CA GLU A 369 1.48 1.07 -38.46
C GLU A 369 3.00 1.20 -38.59
N HIS A 370 3.51 2.42 -38.68
CA HIS A 370 4.95 2.65 -38.79
C HIS A 370 5.69 2.20 -37.52
N PHE A 371 5.11 2.47 -36.34
CA PHE A 371 5.70 2.03 -35.09
C PHE A 371 5.70 0.51 -34.96
N LEU A 372 4.58 -0.16 -35.26
CA LEU A 372 4.45 -1.61 -35.18
C LEU A 372 5.36 -2.35 -36.18
N THR A 373 5.64 -1.74 -37.33
CA THR A 373 6.55 -2.34 -38.33
C THR A 373 8.03 -2.10 -38.02
N THR A 374 8.37 -0.93 -37.48
CA THR A 374 9.77 -0.54 -37.23
C THR A 374 10.30 -1.06 -35.90
N ASN A 375 9.45 -1.22 -34.89
CA ASN A 375 9.88 -1.58 -33.54
C ASN A 375 10.05 -3.10 -33.35
N PRO A 376 11.27 -3.60 -33.04
CA PRO A 376 11.51 -5.03 -32.88
C PRO A 376 11.32 -5.55 -31.45
N PHE A 377 11.04 -4.69 -30.47
CA PHE A 377 11.14 -5.06 -29.06
C PHE A 377 9.80 -5.31 -28.36
N TYR A 378 8.66 -4.96 -28.97
CA TYR A 378 7.35 -5.29 -28.41
C TYR A 378 6.98 -6.76 -28.64
N ASP A 379 6.13 -7.31 -27.76
CA ASP A 379 5.50 -8.62 -27.90
C ASP A 379 4.27 -8.52 -28.81
N SER A 380 4.37 -9.14 -29.98
CA SER A 380 3.33 -9.17 -30.99
C SER A 380 2.02 -9.82 -30.52
N ARG A 381 2.06 -10.79 -29.60
CA ARG A 381 0.84 -11.44 -29.10
C ARG A 381 0.05 -10.52 -28.18
N VAL A 382 0.76 -9.84 -27.28
CA VAL A 382 0.15 -8.93 -26.30
C VAL A 382 -0.41 -7.69 -27.00
N VAL A 383 0.39 -7.07 -27.87
CA VAL A 383 -0.04 -5.88 -28.61
C VAL A 383 -1.11 -6.24 -29.64
N GLY A 384 -0.96 -7.35 -30.37
CA GLY A 384 -1.98 -7.82 -31.32
C GLY A 384 -3.34 -8.02 -30.67
N LYS A 385 -3.39 -8.68 -29.49
CA LYS A 385 -4.65 -8.92 -28.76
C LYS A 385 -5.30 -7.62 -28.28
N TYR A 386 -4.48 -6.59 -28.02
CA TYR A 386 -4.98 -5.26 -27.70
C TYR A 386 -5.57 -4.58 -28.95
N CYS A 387 -4.88 -4.67 -30.10
CA CYS A 387 -5.36 -4.16 -31.38
C CYS A 387 -6.68 -4.82 -31.82
N GLU A 388 -6.88 -6.12 -31.58
CA GLU A 388 -8.12 -6.84 -31.96
C GLU A 388 -9.40 -6.11 -31.56
N LYS A 389 -9.38 -5.43 -30.40
CA LYS A 389 -10.54 -4.71 -29.86
C LYS A 389 -10.73 -3.32 -30.44
N ARG A 390 -9.66 -2.67 -30.92
CA ARG A 390 -9.67 -1.29 -31.40
C ARG A 390 -9.66 -1.21 -32.92
N ASP A 391 -8.68 -1.87 -33.53
CA ASP A 391 -8.51 -1.95 -34.97
C ASP A 391 -7.95 -3.34 -35.36
N PRO A 392 -8.81 -4.21 -35.93
CA PRO A 392 -8.41 -5.51 -36.44
C PRO A 392 -7.30 -5.47 -37.50
N THR A 393 -7.16 -4.39 -38.27
CA THR A 393 -6.12 -4.27 -39.30
C THR A 393 -4.74 -4.03 -38.69
N LEU A 394 -4.65 -3.21 -37.64
CA LEU A 394 -3.42 -3.03 -36.87
C LEU A 394 -3.01 -4.32 -36.14
N ALA A 395 -3.98 -5.15 -35.75
CA ALA A 395 -3.71 -6.45 -35.15
C ALA A 395 -2.97 -7.36 -36.15
N VAL A 396 -3.40 -7.37 -37.42
CA VAL A 396 -2.72 -8.12 -38.49
C VAL A 396 -1.27 -7.67 -38.65
N VAL A 397 -0.99 -6.35 -38.60
CA VAL A 397 0.39 -5.83 -38.69
C VAL A 397 1.25 -6.33 -37.53
N ALA A 398 0.72 -6.28 -36.30
CA ALA A 398 1.43 -6.75 -35.11
C ALA A 398 1.72 -8.26 -35.19
N TYR A 399 0.72 -9.08 -35.51
CA TYR A 399 0.88 -10.53 -35.62
C TYR A 399 1.79 -10.95 -36.78
N ARG A 400 1.72 -10.24 -37.91
CA ARG A 400 2.60 -10.47 -39.08
C ARG A 400 4.07 -10.35 -38.69
N ARG A 401 4.42 -9.33 -37.89
CA ARG A 401 5.80 -9.12 -37.42
C ARG A 401 6.26 -10.21 -36.43
N GLY A 402 5.35 -10.71 -35.60
CA GLY A 402 5.64 -11.76 -34.63
C GLY A 402 5.49 -13.20 -35.13
N GLN A 403 5.19 -13.39 -36.43
CA GLN A 403 4.89 -14.71 -37.02
C GLN A 403 3.83 -15.49 -36.22
N CYS A 404 2.83 -14.77 -35.68
CA CYS A 404 1.72 -15.35 -34.92
C CYS A 404 0.61 -15.77 -35.88
N ASP A 405 0.89 -16.83 -36.65
CA ASP A 405 0.07 -17.30 -37.77
C ASP A 405 -1.37 -17.62 -37.32
N ASP A 406 -1.54 -18.28 -36.17
CA ASP A 406 -2.83 -18.72 -35.63
C ASP A 406 -3.73 -17.56 -35.19
N GLU A 407 -3.16 -16.62 -34.44
CA GLU A 407 -3.87 -15.43 -33.98
C GLU A 407 -4.28 -14.55 -35.18
N LEU A 408 -3.41 -14.39 -36.18
CA LEU A 408 -3.71 -13.63 -37.38
C LEU A 408 -4.88 -14.25 -38.18
N ILE A 409 -4.87 -15.56 -38.39
CA ILE A 409 -5.98 -16.27 -39.06
C ILE A 409 -7.28 -16.08 -38.30
N ASN A 410 -7.25 -16.24 -36.97
CA ASN A 410 -8.45 -16.10 -36.15
C ASN A 410 -9.05 -14.68 -36.23
N VAL A 411 -8.21 -13.63 -36.19
CA VAL A 411 -8.67 -12.25 -36.27
C VAL A 411 -9.23 -11.91 -37.64
N THR A 412 -8.54 -12.38 -38.69
CA THR A 412 -8.96 -12.12 -40.07
C THR A 412 -10.26 -12.85 -40.40
N ASN A 413 -10.41 -14.10 -40.00
CA ASN A 413 -11.66 -14.86 -40.14
C ASN A 413 -12.84 -14.17 -39.42
N LYS A 414 -12.65 -13.77 -38.15
CA LYS A 414 -13.69 -13.10 -37.36
C LYS A 414 -14.15 -11.77 -37.94
N ASN A 415 -13.23 -11.01 -38.54
CA ASN A 415 -13.50 -9.65 -39.05
C ASN A 415 -13.67 -9.61 -40.58
N SER A 416 -13.76 -10.76 -41.25
CA SER A 416 -13.86 -10.87 -42.71
C SER A 416 -12.72 -10.17 -43.48
N LEU A 417 -11.52 -10.11 -42.90
CA LEU A 417 -10.34 -9.48 -43.49
C LEU A 417 -9.56 -10.43 -44.43
N PHE A 418 -10.28 -11.16 -45.27
CA PHE A 418 -9.74 -12.20 -46.14
C PHE A 418 -8.69 -11.69 -47.13
N LYS A 419 -8.78 -10.41 -47.52
CA LYS A 419 -7.79 -9.76 -48.41
C LYS A 419 -6.41 -9.66 -47.76
N LEU A 420 -6.35 -9.30 -46.47
CA LEU A 420 -5.10 -9.21 -45.72
C LEU A 420 -4.56 -10.59 -45.36
N GLN A 421 -5.46 -11.53 -45.04
CA GLN A 421 -5.14 -12.92 -44.81
C GLN A 421 -4.50 -13.57 -46.04
N ALA A 422 -5.12 -13.42 -47.22
CA ALA A 422 -4.61 -13.94 -48.48
C ALA A 422 -3.19 -13.43 -48.79
N ARG A 423 -2.96 -12.12 -48.65
CA ARG A 423 -1.62 -11.53 -48.82
C ARG A 423 -0.61 -12.15 -47.85
N TYR A 424 -0.98 -12.31 -46.59
CA TYR A 424 -0.09 -12.87 -45.57
C TYR A 424 0.29 -14.32 -45.84
N VAL A 425 -0.68 -15.18 -46.15
CA VAL A 425 -0.44 -16.60 -46.42
C VAL A 425 0.46 -16.78 -47.65
N VAL A 426 0.22 -16.00 -48.72
CA VAL A 426 1.05 -15.98 -49.92
C VAL A 426 2.47 -15.49 -49.63
N GLU A 427 2.63 -14.43 -48.84
CA GLU A 427 3.94 -13.89 -48.44
C GLU A 427 4.75 -14.86 -47.57
N ARG A 428 4.09 -15.61 -46.67
CA ARG A 428 4.73 -16.55 -45.74
C ARG A 428 5.29 -17.80 -46.45
N MET A 429 4.67 -18.23 -47.55
CA MET A 429 5.04 -19.41 -48.34
C MET A 429 5.19 -20.69 -47.51
N ASP A 430 4.50 -20.76 -46.37
CA ASP A 430 4.62 -21.83 -45.39
C ASP A 430 3.60 -22.95 -45.66
N GLY A 431 4.09 -24.19 -45.78
CA GLY A 431 3.24 -25.33 -46.14
C GLY A 431 2.22 -25.69 -45.06
N ASP A 432 2.63 -25.67 -43.79
CA ASP A 432 1.75 -26.00 -42.67
C ASP A 432 0.63 -24.95 -42.53
N LEU A 433 0.95 -23.69 -42.80
CA LEU A 433 -0.02 -22.59 -42.85
C LEU A 433 -1.07 -22.81 -43.95
N TRP A 434 -0.62 -23.20 -45.15
CA TRP A 434 -1.51 -23.51 -46.27
C TRP A 434 -2.42 -24.69 -45.96
N ASP A 435 -1.87 -25.77 -45.41
CA ASP A 435 -2.64 -26.97 -45.04
C ASP A 435 -3.73 -26.62 -44.04
N LYS A 436 -3.44 -25.75 -43.07
CA LYS A 436 -4.41 -25.29 -42.06
C LYS A 436 -5.55 -24.46 -42.65
N VAL A 437 -5.24 -23.51 -43.53
CA VAL A 437 -6.27 -22.61 -44.07
C VAL A 437 -7.09 -23.28 -45.19
N LEU A 438 -6.54 -24.27 -45.88
CA LEU A 438 -7.20 -25.00 -46.96
C LEU A 438 -7.95 -26.26 -46.50
N GLN A 439 -8.05 -26.53 -45.20
CA GLN A 439 -8.80 -27.68 -44.70
C GLN A 439 -10.27 -27.68 -45.15
N PRO A 440 -10.84 -28.83 -45.57
CA PRO A 440 -12.25 -28.94 -45.97
C PRO A 440 -13.24 -28.50 -44.89
N GLU A 441 -12.88 -28.67 -43.62
CA GLU A 441 -13.70 -28.32 -42.45
C GLU A 441 -13.69 -26.81 -42.14
N ASN A 442 -12.81 -26.03 -42.79
CA ASN A 442 -12.73 -24.59 -42.57
C ASN A 442 -13.88 -23.86 -43.28
N GLU A 443 -14.81 -23.30 -42.51
CA GLU A 443 -15.96 -22.54 -43.02
C GLU A 443 -15.56 -21.34 -43.90
N TYR A 444 -14.39 -20.76 -43.65
CA TYR A 444 -13.88 -19.57 -44.36
C TYR A 444 -13.02 -19.91 -45.57
N ARG A 445 -12.80 -21.20 -45.86
CA ARG A 445 -11.91 -21.71 -46.93
C ARG A 445 -12.21 -21.04 -48.28
N ARG A 446 -13.48 -20.99 -48.69
CA ARG A 446 -13.88 -20.44 -49.99
C ARG A 446 -13.55 -18.96 -50.12
N GLN A 447 -13.89 -18.17 -49.10
CA GLN A 447 -13.67 -16.72 -49.08
C GLN A 447 -12.18 -16.40 -49.14
N LEU A 448 -11.34 -17.17 -48.44
CA LEU A 448 -9.90 -17.03 -48.53
C LEU A 448 -9.37 -17.35 -49.94
N ILE A 449 -9.79 -18.48 -50.51
CA ILE A 449 -9.37 -18.88 -51.87
C ILE A 449 -9.74 -17.80 -52.88
N ASP A 450 -10.97 -17.30 -52.84
CA ASP A 450 -11.43 -16.24 -53.74
C ASP A 450 -10.53 -14.99 -53.66
N GLN A 451 -10.07 -14.59 -52.46
CA GLN A 451 -9.16 -13.46 -52.28
C GLN A 451 -7.71 -13.77 -52.68
N VAL A 452 -7.24 -15.00 -52.49
CA VAL A 452 -5.92 -15.45 -52.97
C VAL A 452 -5.86 -15.34 -54.49
N VAL A 453 -6.89 -15.84 -55.17
CA VAL A 453 -7.00 -15.87 -56.63
C VAL A 453 -7.25 -14.48 -57.22
N SER A 454 -8.10 -13.67 -56.60
CA SER A 454 -8.51 -12.36 -57.15
C SER A 454 -7.59 -11.19 -56.77
N THR A 455 -6.86 -11.28 -55.66
CA THR A 455 -6.06 -10.16 -55.15
C THR A 455 -4.59 -10.55 -54.93
N ALA A 456 -4.31 -11.50 -54.02
CA ALA A 456 -2.97 -11.65 -53.48
C ALA A 456 -1.94 -12.12 -54.53
N LEU A 457 -2.32 -13.07 -55.38
CA LEU A 457 -1.44 -13.59 -56.42
C LEU A 457 -1.33 -12.68 -57.65
N PRO A 458 -2.42 -12.04 -58.14
CA PRO A 458 -2.30 -11.02 -59.19
C PRO A 458 -1.40 -9.85 -58.79
N GLU A 459 -1.41 -9.43 -57.52
CA GLU A 459 -0.52 -8.37 -57.01
C GLU A 459 0.92 -8.85 -56.76
N SER A 460 1.12 -10.15 -56.60
CA SER A 460 2.45 -10.73 -56.41
C SER A 460 3.31 -10.56 -57.65
N LYS A 461 4.61 -10.32 -57.42
CA LYS A 461 5.64 -10.26 -58.46
C LYS A 461 6.68 -11.39 -58.33
N SER A 462 6.51 -12.28 -57.34
CA SER A 462 7.45 -13.36 -57.04
C SER A 462 6.94 -14.68 -57.63
N PRO A 463 7.69 -15.31 -58.56
CA PRO A 463 7.36 -16.65 -59.06
C PRO A 463 7.31 -17.71 -57.96
N GLU A 464 8.09 -17.55 -56.90
CA GLU A 464 8.17 -18.47 -55.78
C GLU A 464 6.87 -18.49 -54.98
N GLN A 465 6.26 -17.32 -54.75
CA GLN A 465 4.96 -17.20 -54.08
C GLN A 465 3.84 -17.89 -54.87
N VAL A 466 3.84 -17.73 -56.19
CA VAL A 466 2.88 -18.40 -57.10
C VAL A 466 3.09 -19.90 -57.07
N SER A 467 4.33 -20.37 -57.16
CA SER A 467 4.67 -21.80 -57.12
C SER A 467 4.27 -22.46 -55.79
N ALA A 468 4.50 -21.79 -54.65
CA ALA A 468 4.10 -22.26 -53.34
C ALA A 468 2.57 -22.39 -53.21
N ALA A 469 1.83 -21.39 -53.69
CA ALA A 469 0.37 -21.43 -53.72
C ALA A 469 -0.14 -22.57 -54.62
N VAL A 470 0.41 -22.73 -55.83
CA VAL A 470 0.05 -23.84 -56.75
C VAL A 470 0.26 -25.19 -56.08
N LYS A 471 1.41 -25.41 -55.42
CA LYS A 471 1.70 -26.66 -54.72
C LYS A 471 0.73 -26.92 -53.57
N ALA A 472 0.36 -25.88 -52.81
CA ALA A 472 -0.62 -25.99 -51.73
C ALA A 472 -2.01 -26.41 -52.26
N PHE A 473 -2.46 -25.80 -53.37
CA PHE A 473 -3.74 -26.12 -53.99
C PHE A 473 -3.78 -27.55 -54.56
N MET A 474 -2.66 -28.01 -55.17
CA MET A 474 -2.53 -29.41 -55.61
C MET A 474 -2.59 -30.39 -54.43
N THR A 475 -1.97 -30.05 -53.30
CA THR A 475 -1.95 -30.92 -52.10
C THR A 475 -3.32 -30.96 -51.43
N ALA A 476 -4.06 -29.85 -51.47
CA ALA A 476 -5.41 -29.73 -50.91
C ALA A 476 -6.53 -30.25 -51.86
N ASP A 477 -6.16 -30.87 -52.99
CA ASP A 477 -7.07 -31.43 -53.99
C ASP A 477 -8.10 -30.41 -54.53
N LEU A 478 -7.61 -29.23 -54.93
CA LEU A 478 -8.40 -28.11 -55.46
C LEU A 478 -8.10 -27.84 -56.95
N PRO A 479 -8.44 -28.76 -57.87
CA PRO A 479 -8.07 -28.62 -59.28
C PRO A 479 -8.81 -27.49 -59.99
N HIS A 480 -10.07 -27.20 -59.63
CA HIS A 480 -10.86 -26.17 -60.29
C HIS A 480 -10.37 -24.75 -59.96
N GLU A 481 -10.05 -24.49 -58.70
CA GLU A 481 -9.55 -23.21 -58.21
C GLU A 481 -8.11 -22.96 -58.67
N LEU A 482 -7.31 -24.02 -58.78
CA LEU A 482 -5.96 -23.97 -59.34
C LEU A 482 -5.96 -23.49 -60.80
N ILE A 483 -6.92 -23.94 -61.60
CA ILE A 483 -7.05 -23.46 -62.98
C ILE A 483 -7.46 -22.01 -63.03
N GLU A 484 -8.50 -21.61 -62.30
CA GLU A 484 -8.93 -20.21 -62.25
C GLU A 484 -7.78 -19.27 -61.86
N LEU A 485 -6.95 -19.71 -60.90
CA LEU A 485 -5.74 -19.03 -60.46
C LEU A 485 -4.71 -18.89 -61.59
N LEU A 486 -4.34 -20.00 -62.23
CA LEU A 486 -3.33 -20.02 -63.29
C LEU A 486 -3.80 -19.21 -64.50
N GLU A 487 -5.07 -19.32 -64.87
CA GLU A 487 -5.66 -18.52 -65.95
C GLU A 487 -5.58 -17.02 -65.64
N LYS A 488 -6.00 -16.58 -64.45
CA LYS A 488 -5.93 -15.15 -64.08
C LYS A 488 -4.50 -14.64 -64.03
N ILE A 489 -3.55 -15.41 -63.50
CA ILE A 489 -2.15 -14.98 -63.42
C ILE A 489 -1.54 -14.86 -64.83
N ILE A 490 -1.77 -15.83 -65.71
CA ILE A 490 -1.23 -15.82 -67.08
C ILE A 490 -1.88 -14.71 -67.92
N LEU A 491 -3.18 -14.45 -67.75
CA LEU A 491 -3.92 -13.44 -68.51
C LEU A 491 -3.70 -12.01 -68.00
N GLN A 492 -3.65 -11.80 -66.68
CA GLN A 492 -3.64 -10.46 -66.08
C GLN A 492 -2.24 -9.97 -65.72
N ASN A 493 -1.29 -10.87 -65.46
CA ASN A 493 0.04 -10.48 -65.00
C ASN A 493 1.11 -10.75 -66.06
N SER A 494 1.51 -9.68 -66.75
CA SER A 494 2.52 -9.70 -67.82
C SER A 494 3.90 -10.21 -67.38
N ALA A 495 4.18 -10.26 -66.08
CA ALA A 495 5.43 -10.81 -65.56
C ALA A 495 5.48 -12.34 -65.61
N PHE A 496 4.31 -13.00 -65.65
CA PHE A 496 4.19 -14.46 -65.57
C PHE A 496 3.69 -15.11 -66.84
N SER A 497 3.09 -14.33 -67.76
CA SER A 497 2.56 -14.84 -69.03
C SER A 497 3.61 -15.57 -69.88
N GLY A 498 4.89 -15.22 -69.77
CA GLY A 498 6.00 -15.89 -70.48
C GLY A 498 6.76 -16.96 -69.67
N ASN A 499 6.30 -17.33 -68.47
CA ASN A 499 7.02 -18.29 -67.63
C ASN A 499 6.69 -19.73 -68.03
N PHE A 500 7.64 -20.38 -68.72
CA PHE A 500 7.51 -21.75 -69.22
C PHE A 500 7.11 -22.77 -68.12
N ASN A 501 7.57 -22.59 -66.88
CA ASN A 501 7.23 -23.51 -65.79
C ASN A 501 5.76 -23.39 -65.36
N LEU A 502 5.21 -22.16 -65.33
CA LEU A 502 3.81 -21.93 -64.98
C LEU A 502 2.87 -22.36 -66.11
N GLN A 503 3.25 -22.11 -67.37
CA GLN A 503 2.54 -22.62 -68.53
C GLN A 503 2.51 -24.16 -68.55
N ASN A 504 3.65 -24.81 -68.30
CA ASN A 504 3.71 -26.27 -68.18
C ASN A 504 2.87 -26.81 -67.02
N LEU A 505 2.83 -26.13 -65.88
CA LEU A 505 1.97 -26.49 -64.76
C LEU A 505 0.49 -26.40 -65.13
N LEU A 506 0.08 -25.36 -65.87
CA LEU A 506 -1.29 -25.26 -66.38
C LEU A 506 -1.62 -26.41 -67.35
N ILE A 507 -0.71 -26.72 -68.28
CA ILE A 507 -0.86 -27.86 -69.21
C ILE A 507 -0.96 -29.19 -68.45
N LEU A 508 -0.09 -29.42 -67.45
CA LEU A 508 -0.11 -30.65 -66.65
C LEU A 508 -1.38 -30.79 -65.82
N THR A 509 -1.88 -29.68 -65.27
CA THR A 509 -3.14 -29.65 -64.52
C THR A 509 -4.33 -29.93 -65.44
N ALA A 510 -4.37 -29.32 -66.62
CA ALA A 510 -5.38 -29.60 -67.64
C ALA A 510 -5.34 -31.08 -68.11
N LYS A 511 -4.15 -31.67 -68.25
CA LYS A 511 -4.01 -33.12 -68.52
C LYS A 511 -4.55 -34.00 -67.40
N ALA A 512 -4.37 -33.61 -66.15
CA ALA A 512 -4.93 -34.35 -65.01
C ALA A 512 -6.46 -34.31 -65.06
N GLN A 513 -7.06 -33.16 -65.33
CA GLN A 513 -8.51 -33.00 -65.49
C GLN A 513 -9.11 -33.81 -66.64
N LEU A 514 -8.40 -33.91 -67.77
CA LEU A 514 -8.80 -34.81 -68.87
C LEU A 514 -8.93 -36.27 -68.40
N ARG A 515 -8.08 -36.71 -67.47
CA ARG A 515 -8.13 -38.08 -66.92
C ARG A 515 -9.25 -38.27 -65.90
N GLU A 516 -9.67 -37.20 -65.24
CA GLU A 516 -10.77 -37.21 -64.26
C GLU A 516 -12.16 -37.00 -64.89
N GLY A 517 -12.23 -36.79 -66.20
CA GLY A 517 -13.48 -36.65 -66.94
C GLY A 517 -14.05 -35.22 -67.00
N LEU A 518 -13.31 -34.23 -66.49
CA LEU A 518 -13.63 -32.79 -66.59
C LEU A 518 -13.16 -32.25 -67.95
N VAL A 519 -13.74 -32.76 -69.03
CA VAL A 519 -13.21 -32.58 -70.39
C VAL A 519 -13.47 -31.18 -70.93
N SER A 520 -14.62 -30.56 -70.63
CA SER A 520 -14.95 -29.20 -71.08
C SER A 520 -13.99 -28.14 -70.51
N GLU A 521 -13.70 -28.22 -69.21
CA GLU A 521 -12.82 -27.28 -68.49
C GLU A 521 -11.35 -27.42 -68.93
N ALA A 522 -10.92 -28.68 -69.13
CA ALA A 522 -9.59 -28.96 -69.63
C ALA A 522 -9.39 -28.41 -71.05
N ILE A 523 -10.36 -28.61 -71.95
CA ILE A 523 -10.34 -28.07 -73.33
C ILE A 523 -10.17 -26.54 -73.30
N GLU A 524 -10.94 -25.83 -72.48
CA GLU A 524 -10.85 -24.37 -72.38
C GLU A 524 -9.45 -23.90 -71.94
N SER A 525 -8.81 -24.64 -71.04
CA SER A 525 -7.43 -24.37 -70.61
C SER A 525 -6.41 -24.60 -71.75
N PHE A 526 -6.57 -25.68 -72.55
CA PHE A 526 -5.70 -25.94 -73.71
C PHE A 526 -5.87 -24.92 -74.83
N ILE A 527 -7.10 -24.47 -75.10
CA ILE A 527 -7.40 -23.38 -76.05
C ILE A 527 -6.57 -22.14 -75.68
N ARG A 528 -6.55 -21.78 -74.40
CA ARG A 528 -5.96 -20.51 -73.93
C ARG A 528 -4.43 -20.52 -73.85
N VAL A 529 -3.80 -21.68 -73.67
CA VAL A 529 -2.33 -21.80 -73.62
C VAL A 529 -1.70 -21.81 -75.03
N ASP A 530 -2.51 -21.95 -76.08
CA ASP A 530 -2.07 -21.98 -77.49
C ASP A 530 -0.95 -23.02 -77.75
N ASP A 531 -0.92 -24.10 -76.97
CA ASP A 531 0.01 -25.21 -77.14
C ASP A 531 -0.62 -26.32 -77.99
N ALA A 532 -0.29 -26.30 -79.29
CA ALA A 532 -0.72 -27.30 -80.25
C ALA A 532 -0.01 -28.66 -80.10
N ALA A 533 0.91 -28.86 -79.15
CA ALA A 533 1.63 -30.14 -79.02
C ALA A 533 0.76 -31.30 -78.49
N HIS A 534 -0.39 -31.00 -77.87
CA HIS A 534 -1.17 -31.96 -77.08
C HIS A 534 -2.59 -32.24 -77.59
N PHE A 535 -2.93 -31.75 -78.80
CA PHE A 535 -4.27 -31.84 -79.40
C PHE A 535 -4.84 -33.27 -79.52
N LEU A 536 -4.01 -34.28 -79.77
CA LEU A 536 -4.44 -35.68 -79.88
C LEU A 536 -5.05 -36.24 -78.59
N ASP A 537 -4.49 -35.88 -77.42
CA ASP A 537 -5.00 -36.32 -76.13
C ASP A 537 -6.34 -35.63 -75.80
N VAL A 538 -6.50 -34.37 -76.22
CA VAL A 538 -7.73 -33.59 -76.06
C VAL A 538 -8.86 -34.15 -76.95
N ILE A 539 -8.57 -34.46 -78.22
CA ILE A 539 -9.55 -35.03 -79.17
C ILE A 539 -10.07 -36.37 -78.65
N ARG A 540 -9.17 -37.29 -78.26
CA ARG A 540 -9.57 -38.61 -77.77
C ARG A 540 -10.45 -38.52 -76.51
N ALA A 541 -10.08 -37.67 -75.55
CA ALA A 541 -10.88 -37.48 -74.34
C ALA A 541 -12.25 -36.85 -74.63
N ALA A 542 -12.35 -35.92 -75.58
CA ALA A 542 -13.60 -35.31 -76.00
C ALA A 542 -14.53 -36.28 -76.74
N GLU A 543 -13.97 -37.17 -77.57
CA GLU A 543 -14.71 -38.26 -78.22
C GLU A 543 -15.24 -39.27 -77.20
N GLU A 544 -14.42 -39.66 -76.22
CA GLU A 544 -14.82 -40.58 -75.15
C GLU A 544 -15.91 -39.98 -74.23
N ALA A 545 -15.86 -38.68 -73.98
CA ALA A 545 -16.83 -37.96 -73.15
C ALA A 545 -18.05 -37.42 -73.93
N ASN A 546 -18.10 -37.61 -75.25
CA ASN A 546 -19.19 -37.15 -76.14
C ASN A 546 -19.41 -35.61 -76.14
N VAL A 547 -18.34 -34.83 -75.88
CA VAL A 547 -18.36 -33.35 -75.74
C VAL A 547 -17.93 -32.67 -77.05
N TYR A 548 -18.69 -32.88 -78.11
CA TYR A 548 -18.30 -32.38 -79.44
C TYR A 548 -18.40 -30.85 -79.61
N ASN A 549 -19.26 -30.18 -78.85
CA ASN A 549 -19.43 -28.73 -78.96
C ASN A 549 -18.19 -27.94 -78.53
N ASP A 550 -17.50 -28.38 -77.48
CA ASP A 550 -16.28 -27.73 -77.01
C ASP A 550 -15.06 -28.18 -77.83
N LEU A 551 -15.07 -29.42 -78.33
CA LEU A 551 -14.07 -29.92 -79.27
C LEU A 551 -14.04 -29.10 -80.57
N VAL A 552 -15.21 -28.74 -81.11
CA VAL A 552 -15.29 -27.90 -82.33
C VAL A 552 -14.65 -26.53 -82.07
N LYS A 553 -14.91 -25.88 -80.92
CA LYS A 553 -14.26 -24.61 -80.58
C LYS A 553 -12.74 -24.71 -80.49
N TYR A 554 -12.22 -25.82 -79.94
CA TYR A 554 -10.78 -26.07 -79.85
C TYR A 554 -10.14 -26.25 -81.23
N LEU A 555 -10.79 -27.04 -82.10
CA LEU A 555 -10.33 -27.27 -83.47
C LEU A 555 -10.43 -26.01 -84.34
N ASP A 556 -11.44 -25.16 -84.15
CA ASP A 556 -11.55 -23.88 -84.86
C ASP A 556 -10.40 -22.92 -84.51
N GLN A 557 -9.93 -22.91 -83.25
CA GLN A 557 -8.76 -22.12 -82.88
C GLN A 557 -7.45 -22.66 -83.47
N LEU A 558 -7.27 -23.99 -83.49
CA LEU A 558 -6.10 -24.63 -84.10
C LEU A 558 -6.03 -24.42 -85.62
N THR A 559 -7.18 -24.41 -86.30
CA THR A 559 -7.25 -24.29 -87.77
C THR A 559 -7.13 -22.86 -88.29
N CYS A 560 -7.33 -21.83 -87.44
CA CYS A 560 -7.09 -20.43 -87.81
C CYS A 560 -5.61 -20.09 -88.10
N TYR A 561 -4.65 -20.97 -87.79
CA TYR A 561 -3.22 -20.74 -88.00
C TYR A 561 -2.62 -21.39 -89.26
N ASP A 562 -3.37 -22.25 -89.97
CA ASP A 562 -2.91 -22.92 -91.19
C ASP A 562 -3.54 -22.32 -92.48
N CYS A 563 -3.46 -20.98 -92.63
CA CYS A 563 -3.74 -20.28 -93.90
C CYS A 563 -2.68 -19.23 -94.24
#